data_AF-A0AAV1NIF5-F1
#
_entry.id   AF-A0AAV1NIF5-F1
#
_cell.length_a   1.000
_cell.length_b   1.000
_cell.length_c   1.000
_cell.angle_alpha   90.00
_cell.angle_beta   90.00
_cell.angle_gamma   90.00
#
_symmetry.space_group_name_H-M   'P 1'
#
loop_
_entity.id
_entity.type
_entity.pdbx_description
1 polymer ?
#
loop_
_entity_poly.entity_id
_entity_poly.type
_entity_poly.pdbx_seq_one_letter_code
_entity_poly.pdbx_strand_id
1 'polypeptide(L)'
;MASDWLGSVVSINCGLTLGVYQGEVSSVDRASQTISLKEPYHNGIRCPLPEVTFSAMDIKELKILDIQNAVNKPSSGLGASTEASSGPTGRHSQTNRSTHPHVTSSSSHTSTAPITILRRAPTAPSNSRGAAQATSRKNCVRNGSTGGPMRPKDDECFGDGTDEDLDTDFDFEGNLALFDKAAVFSKIDGTSSHSSRPQHHSTQAEQKPVSYRHDENILEVKPVIYRQITVPQHGGKDYCTDSGLVVPSVPYELYKRLLAAAERWGLSLERRLETIGVCASQMTLTLLGGPNRLTPKNVHQRPTVVLLCGPHIQGAQGISCGRHLANHEVEVILFLPNFVKMQESVTTEVNLYSKTSVKQVASIKDLPASPIDLVINCLDCHENPLLREQSWYQSAADWANQNRAPVLTIDPPEFEAHILRTKKHLGPG
;
A
#
# COMPACT_ATOMS: atom_id res chain seq x y z
N MET A 1 -34.52 22.16 -19.89
CA MET A 1 -33.97 21.46 -21.08
C MET A 1 -33.57 20.01 -20.79
N ALA A 2 -32.79 19.67 -19.75
CA ALA A 2 -32.50 18.26 -19.41
C ALA A 2 -33.58 17.62 -18.52
N SER A 3 -34.20 18.43 -17.66
CA SER A 3 -35.33 18.09 -16.79
C SER A 3 -36.61 17.68 -17.53
N ASP A 4 -36.75 18.08 -18.79
CA ASP A 4 -38.01 18.03 -19.52
C ASP A 4 -38.24 16.64 -20.16
N TRP A 5 -37.26 15.74 -20.03
CA TRP A 5 -37.26 14.39 -20.61
C TRP A 5 -37.38 13.29 -19.56
N LEU A 6 -37.29 13.63 -18.26
CA LEU A 6 -37.46 12.67 -17.18
C LEU A 6 -38.89 12.14 -17.18
N GLY A 7 -39.06 10.82 -17.09
CA GLY A 7 -40.36 10.14 -17.16
C GLY A 7 -40.90 9.94 -18.57
N SER A 8 -40.20 10.42 -19.62
CA SER A 8 -40.57 10.10 -20.99
C SER A 8 -40.19 8.66 -21.33
N VAL A 9 -41.04 7.96 -22.07
CA VAL A 9 -40.70 6.64 -22.63
C VAL A 9 -39.98 6.85 -23.94
N VAL A 10 -38.77 6.33 -24.05
CA VAL A 10 -37.91 6.51 -25.23
C VAL A 10 -37.45 5.16 -25.78
N SER A 11 -37.19 5.15 -27.08
CA SER A 11 -36.54 4.06 -27.82
C SER A 11 -35.16 4.52 -28.25
N ILE A 12 -34.12 3.89 -27.71
CA ILE A 12 -32.72 4.16 -27.97
C ILE A 12 -32.16 3.03 -28.85
N ASN A 13 -31.74 3.37 -30.06
CA ASN A 13 -31.07 2.44 -30.96
C ASN A 13 -29.55 2.60 -30.83
N CYS A 14 -28.89 1.56 -30.32
CA CYS A 14 -27.45 1.53 -30.12
C CYS A 14 -26.71 0.84 -31.29
N GLY A 15 -27.37 0.67 -32.44
CA GLY A 15 -26.82 0.04 -33.64
C GLY A 15 -26.89 -1.48 -33.65
N LEU A 16 -26.33 -2.09 -34.70
CA LEU A 16 -26.47 -3.53 -35.00
C LEU A 16 -25.88 -4.46 -33.92
N THR A 17 -24.90 -3.98 -33.15
CA THR A 17 -24.19 -4.78 -32.13
C THR A 17 -24.93 -4.79 -30.79
N LEU A 18 -25.49 -3.66 -30.38
CA LEU A 18 -26.14 -3.49 -29.09
C LEU A 18 -27.67 -3.53 -29.17
N GLY A 19 -28.25 -3.37 -30.36
CA GLY A 19 -29.70 -3.45 -30.58
C GLY A 19 -30.47 -2.22 -30.09
N VAL A 20 -31.77 -2.40 -29.90
CA VAL A 20 -32.68 -1.32 -29.51
C VAL A 20 -33.17 -1.53 -28.07
N TYR A 21 -33.12 -0.46 -27.29
CA TYR A 21 -33.58 -0.42 -25.91
C TYR A 21 -34.77 0.52 -25.79
N GLN A 22 -35.81 0.11 -25.08
CA GLN A 22 -37.00 0.92 -24.85
C GLN A 22 -37.30 0.99 -23.36
N GLY A 23 -37.55 2.17 -22.81
CA GLY A 23 -37.81 2.32 -21.38
C GLY A 23 -38.07 3.76 -20.97
N GLU A 24 -38.42 3.95 -19.70
CA GLU A 24 -38.69 5.26 -19.13
C GLU A 24 -37.38 5.95 -18.73
N VAL A 25 -37.18 7.20 -19.12
CA VAL A 25 -35.97 7.96 -18.79
C VAL A 25 -35.98 8.29 -17.29
N SER A 26 -35.08 7.67 -16.54
CA SER A 26 -34.90 7.92 -15.10
C SER A 26 -33.93 9.05 -14.80
N SER A 27 -32.91 9.22 -15.63
CA SER A 27 -31.91 10.27 -15.46
C SER A 27 -31.29 10.70 -16.79
N VAL A 28 -30.94 11.98 -16.89
CA VAL A 28 -30.18 12.54 -18.01
C VAL A 28 -29.06 13.39 -17.42
N ASP A 29 -27.82 12.95 -17.57
CA ASP A 29 -26.66 13.71 -17.12
C ASP A 29 -25.94 14.36 -18.31
N ARG A 30 -25.97 15.70 -18.33
CA ARG A 30 -25.35 16.51 -19.37
C ARG A 30 -23.83 16.60 -19.22
N ALA A 31 -23.29 16.46 -18.01
CA ALA A 31 -21.85 16.55 -17.77
C ALA A 31 -21.14 15.27 -18.24
N SER A 32 -21.70 14.10 -17.90
CA SER A 32 -21.19 12.80 -18.36
C SER A 32 -21.70 12.37 -19.74
N GLN A 33 -22.65 13.12 -20.33
CA GLN A 33 -23.31 12.77 -21.60
C GLN A 33 -23.94 11.37 -21.55
N THR A 34 -24.72 11.08 -20.50
CA THR A 34 -25.38 9.78 -20.32
C THR A 34 -26.89 9.92 -20.11
N ILE A 35 -27.62 8.87 -20.46
CA ILE A 35 -29.07 8.74 -20.24
C ILE A 35 -29.38 7.36 -19.65
N SER A 36 -30.18 7.33 -18.59
CA SER A 36 -30.58 6.08 -17.92
C SER A 36 -32.04 5.77 -18.19
N LEU A 37 -32.33 4.50 -18.47
CA LEU A 37 -33.67 3.96 -18.66
C LEU A 37 -34.01 3.01 -17.53
N LYS A 38 -35.17 3.23 -16.90
CA LYS A 38 -35.77 2.35 -15.90
C LYS A 38 -36.66 1.31 -16.59
N GLU A 39 -36.61 0.09 -16.06
CA GLU A 39 -37.27 -1.11 -16.57
C GLU A 39 -37.16 -1.28 -18.10
N PRO A 40 -35.95 -1.25 -18.67
CA PRO A 40 -35.79 -1.24 -20.11
C PRO A 40 -36.13 -2.60 -20.73
N TYR A 41 -36.60 -2.56 -21.97
CA TYR A 41 -36.79 -3.69 -22.86
C TYR A 41 -35.68 -3.68 -23.92
N HIS A 42 -35.00 -4.79 -24.09
CA HIS A 42 -34.01 -4.99 -25.14
C HIS A 42 -34.60 -5.83 -26.27
N ASN A 43 -34.68 -5.25 -27.47
CA ASN A 43 -35.26 -5.89 -28.65
C ASN A 43 -36.65 -6.52 -28.39
N GLY A 44 -37.47 -5.86 -27.56
CA GLY A 44 -38.82 -6.30 -27.18
C GLY A 44 -38.89 -7.27 -26.00
N ILE A 45 -37.76 -7.70 -25.42
CA ILE A 45 -37.70 -8.57 -24.24
C ILE A 45 -37.31 -7.74 -23.02
N ARG A 46 -38.01 -7.89 -21.89
CA ARG A 46 -37.71 -7.14 -20.67
C ARG A 46 -36.31 -7.47 -20.16
N CYS A 47 -35.49 -6.45 -19.91
CA CYS A 47 -34.17 -6.64 -19.34
C CYS A 47 -34.28 -7.14 -17.89
N PRO A 48 -33.36 -8.02 -17.44
CA PRO A 48 -33.30 -8.44 -16.04
C PRO A 48 -32.80 -7.32 -15.11
N LEU A 49 -32.17 -6.30 -15.68
CA LEU A 49 -31.65 -5.15 -14.94
C LEU A 49 -32.74 -4.08 -14.76
N PRO A 50 -32.95 -3.56 -13.54
CA PRO A 50 -34.00 -2.58 -13.26
C PRO A 50 -33.73 -1.21 -13.89
N GLU A 51 -32.46 -0.91 -14.21
CA GLU A 51 -32.04 0.32 -14.84
C GLU A 51 -30.81 0.08 -15.72
N VAL A 52 -30.75 0.70 -16.89
CA VAL A 52 -29.61 0.63 -17.81
C VAL A 52 -29.23 2.04 -18.26
N THR A 53 -27.94 2.36 -18.18
CA THR A 53 -27.40 3.67 -18.55
C THR A 53 -26.64 3.58 -19.86
N PHE A 54 -26.91 4.52 -20.76
CA PHE A 54 -26.33 4.61 -22.09
C PHE A 54 -25.51 5.88 -22.22
N SER A 55 -24.32 5.77 -22.82
CA SER A 55 -23.54 6.93 -23.24
C SER A 55 -24.12 7.52 -24.52
N ALA A 56 -24.17 8.84 -24.63
CA ALA A 56 -24.62 9.53 -25.84
C ALA A 56 -23.79 9.14 -27.08
N MET A 57 -22.53 8.71 -26.90
CA MET A 57 -21.70 8.24 -28.01
C MET A 57 -22.18 6.92 -28.63
N ASP A 58 -22.88 6.09 -27.86
CA ASP A 58 -23.36 4.78 -28.31
C ASP A 58 -24.76 4.86 -28.93
N ILE A 59 -25.43 6.00 -28.81
CA ILE A 59 -26.80 6.22 -29.31
C ILE A 59 -26.74 6.68 -30.76
N LYS A 60 -27.18 5.82 -31.68
CA LYS A 60 -27.28 6.19 -33.10
C LYS A 60 -28.57 6.93 -33.42
N GLU A 61 -29.66 6.56 -32.75
CA GLU A 61 -30.98 7.14 -32.96
C GLU A 61 -31.76 7.06 -31.64
N LEU A 62 -32.42 8.17 -31.26
CA LEU A 62 -33.32 8.23 -30.10
C LEU A 62 -34.69 8.71 -30.57
N LYS A 63 -35.73 7.93 -30.28
CA LYS A 63 -37.13 8.28 -30.54
C LYS A 63 -37.87 8.38 -29.22
N ILE A 64 -38.56 9.49 -28.99
CA ILE A 64 -39.47 9.57 -27.86
C ILE A 64 -40.79 8.91 -28.26
N LEU A 65 -41.21 7.91 -27.50
CA LEU A 65 -42.45 7.15 -27.71
C LEU A 65 -43.62 7.77 -26.95
N ASP A 66 -43.36 8.31 -25.75
CA ASP A 66 -44.36 9.01 -24.94
C ASP A 66 -43.67 10.09 -24.08
N ILE A 67 -44.23 11.31 -24.02
CA ILE A 67 -43.70 12.41 -23.21
C ILE A 67 -44.66 12.62 -22.04
N GLN A 68 -44.32 12.15 -20.85
CA GLN A 68 -45.07 12.48 -19.65
C GLN A 68 -44.62 13.84 -19.12
N ASN A 69 -45.23 14.92 -19.60
CA ASN A 69 -45.15 16.22 -18.96
C ASN A 69 -45.88 16.15 -17.61
N ALA A 70 -45.13 16.14 -16.51
CA ALA A 70 -45.69 16.29 -15.17
C ALA A 70 -46.23 17.72 -14.96
N VAL A 71 -47.46 17.96 -15.41
CA VAL A 71 -48.34 19.01 -14.88
C VAL A 71 -49.48 18.30 -14.15
N ASN A 72 -49.61 18.58 -12.85
CA ASN A 72 -50.70 18.12 -12.00
C ASN A 72 -52.09 18.34 -12.63
N LYS A 73 -52.89 17.29 -12.88
CA LYS A 73 -54.28 17.06 -12.38
C LYS A 73 -55.02 15.90 -13.11
N PRO A 74 -56.16 15.40 -12.57
CA PRO A 74 -56.54 13.98 -12.59
C PRO A 74 -57.40 13.55 -13.79
N SER A 75 -57.41 12.23 -14.00
CA SER A 75 -58.43 11.38 -14.65
C SER A 75 -59.47 12.04 -15.57
N SER A 76 -59.44 11.68 -16.87
CA SER A 76 -60.61 11.18 -17.63
C SER A 76 -60.33 11.07 -19.14
N GLY A 77 -60.62 9.91 -19.73
CA GLY A 77 -61.46 9.75 -20.95
C GLY A 77 -61.01 10.24 -22.34
N LEU A 78 -60.96 9.28 -23.27
CA LEU A 78 -61.28 9.34 -24.72
C LEU A 78 -60.60 10.36 -25.66
N GLY A 79 -60.09 9.83 -26.79
CA GLY A 79 -60.41 10.38 -28.12
C GLY A 79 -59.25 10.82 -29.03
N ALA A 80 -59.04 10.04 -30.10
CA ALA A 80 -58.66 10.39 -31.47
C ALA A 80 -57.72 11.58 -31.78
N SER A 81 -56.66 11.25 -32.53
CA SER A 81 -55.86 12.06 -33.44
C SER A 81 -56.70 12.93 -34.41
N THR A 82 -56.16 14.07 -34.86
CA THR A 82 -55.91 14.45 -36.29
C THR A 82 -55.21 15.83 -36.40
N GLU A 83 -54.07 15.84 -37.11
CA GLU A 83 -53.44 16.87 -37.97
C GLU A 83 -52.99 18.28 -37.51
N ALA A 84 -51.67 18.48 -37.69
CA ALA A 84 -50.98 19.36 -38.67
C ALA A 84 -51.05 20.90 -38.61
N SER A 85 -49.82 21.45 -38.72
CA SER A 85 -49.40 22.56 -39.62
C SER A 85 -49.04 23.93 -39.02
N SER A 86 -47.99 24.48 -39.66
CA SER A 86 -47.58 25.88 -39.80
C SER A 86 -46.68 26.51 -38.73
N GLY A 87 -45.45 26.86 -39.13
CA GLY A 87 -44.69 28.00 -38.56
C GLY A 87 -45.26 29.32 -39.08
N PRO A 88 -44.47 30.41 -39.25
CA PRO A 88 -43.11 30.71 -38.81
C PRO A 88 -43.01 32.13 -38.19
N THR A 89 -41.79 32.69 -38.09
CA THR A 89 -41.45 34.12 -37.86
C THR A 89 -41.63 34.67 -36.44
N GLY A 90 -40.79 35.53 -35.88
CA GLY A 90 -39.56 36.17 -36.35
C GLY A 90 -39.06 37.18 -35.30
N ARG A 91 -37.82 37.61 -35.49
CA ARG A 91 -37.24 38.93 -35.13
C ARG A 91 -37.09 39.36 -33.65
N HIS A 92 -35.81 39.44 -33.28
CA HIS A 92 -35.05 40.69 -33.04
C HIS A 92 -35.41 41.59 -31.84
N SER A 93 -34.48 41.66 -30.87
CA SER A 93 -33.91 42.87 -30.22
C SER A 93 -33.02 42.40 -29.06
N GLN A 94 -31.68 42.41 -29.15
CA GLN A 94 -30.73 43.52 -29.02
C GLN A 94 -30.88 44.43 -27.79
N THR A 95 -29.71 44.70 -27.19
CA THR A 95 -29.35 45.61 -26.07
C THR A 95 -29.55 45.00 -24.68
N ASN A 96 -28.61 45.04 -23.72
CA ASN A 96 -27.58 46.04 -23.50
C ASN A 96 -26.34 45.50 -22.76
N ARG A 97 -25.27 46.25 -22.93
CA ARG A 97 -23.87 46.04 -22.55
C ARG A 97 -23.57 46.64 -21.16
N SER A 98 -22.81 45.93 -20.33
CA SER A 98 -21.98 46.49 -19.23
C SER A 98 -21.03 45.40 -18.72
N THR A 99 -19.81 45.29 -19.27
CA THR A 99 -18.52 45.86 -18.78
C THR A 99 -18.07 45.42 -17.38
N HIS A 100 -16.91 44.75 -17.39
CA HIS A 100 -16.11 44.16 -16.31
C HIS A 100 -15.64 45.16 -15.22
N PRO A 101 -14.98 44.68 -14.13
CA PRO A 101 -13.53 44.37 -14.16
C PRO A 101 -13.22 43.01 -13.48
N HIS A 102 -12.45 42.07 -14.03
CA HIS A 102 -10.97 41.98 -14.13
C HIS A 102 -10.17 42.60 -12.98
N VAL A 103 -9.65 41.72 -12.10
CA VAL A 103 -8.47 42.00 -11.27
C VAL A 103 -7.48 40.86 -11.47
N THR A 104 -6.30 41.21 -11.93
CA THR A 104 -5.11 40.36 -12.11
C THR A 104 -4.14 40.49 -10.94
N SER A 105 -3.33 39.43 -10.84
CA SER A 105 -1.95 39.34 -10.35
C SER A 105 -1.67 39.53 -8.85
N SER A 106 -1.12 38.47 -8.24
CA SER A 106 0.29 38.51 -7.83
C SER A 106 0.83 37.11 -7.52
N SER A 107 1.97 36.81 -8.12
CA SER A 107 2.92 35.75 -7.80
C SER A 107 3.38 35.79 -6.35
N SER A 108 3.40 34.63 -5.69
CA SER A 108 4.24 34.39 -4.51
C SER A 108 4.80 32.98 -4.56
N HIS A 109 6.11 32.90 -4.74
CA HIS A 109 6.92 31.69 -4.64
C HIS A 109 6.93 31.19 -3.19
N THR A 110 6.58 29.93 -2.97
CA THR A 110 6.89 29.22 -1.72
C THR A 110 7.58 27.91 -2.05
N SER A 111 8.90 27.97 -2.09
CA SER A 111 9.80 26.84 -1.99
C SER A 111 9.57 26.14 -0.64
N THR A 112 9.02 24.92 -0.66
CA THR A 112 8.95 24.08 0.54
C THR A 112 9.91 22.92 0.37
N ALA A 113 11.01 22.98 1.11
CA ALA A 113 12.04 21.94 1.18
C ALA A 113 11.46 20.61 1.71
N PRO A 114 12.07 19.46 1.37
CA PRO A 114 11.62 18.17 1.87
C PRO A 114 11.81 18.07 3.39
N ILE A 115 10.73 17.70 4.08
CA ILE A 115 10.70 17.42 5.50
C ILE A 115 11.65 16.25 5.79
N THR A 116 12.77 16.54 6.43
CA THR A 116 13.72 15.54 6.92
C THR A 116 13.30 15.16 8.34
N ILE A 117 12.54 14.07 8.50
CA ILE A 117 12.25 13.50 9.81
C ILE A 117 13.45 12.65 10.23
N LEU A 118 14.21 13.14 11.21
CA LEU A 118 15.22 12.37 11.94
C LEU A 118 14.55 11.15 12.59
N ARG A 119 14.71 9.97 11.98
CA ARG A 119 14.37 8.70 12.64
C ARG A 119 15.45 8.36 13.66
N ARG A 120 15.06 8.46 14.93
CA ARG A 120 15.69 7.84 16.09
C ARG A 120 15.74 6.32 15.87
N ALA A 121 16.94 5.78 15.67
CA ALA A 121 17.18 4.33 15.58
C ALA A 121 17.06 3.67 16.96
N PRO A 122 16.41 2.51 17.10
CA PRO A 122 16.58 1.65 18.26
C PRO A 122 17.83 0.80 18.07
N THR A 123 18.81 1.00 18.94
CA THR A 123 19.99 0.14 19.08
C THR A 123 19.59 -1.19 19.74
N ALA A 124 19.56 -2.28 18.97
CA ALA A 124 19.54 -3.64 19.50
C ALA A 124 20.99 -4.17 19.58
N PRO A 125 21.44 -4.73 20.71
CA PRO A 125 22.80 -5.25 20.86
C PRO A 125 22.94 -6.65 20.24
N SER A 126 23.91 -6.80 19.34
CA SER A 126 24.35 -8.10 18.81
C SER A 126 25.28 -8.80 19.82
N ASN A 127 24.86 -9.98 20.27
CA ASN A 127 25.66 -10.89 21.08
C ASN A 127 26.46 -11.82 20.17
N SER A 128 27.75 -11.56 20.02
CA SER A 128 28.71 -12.53 19.48
C SER A 128 30.03 -12.43 20.24
N ARG A 129 30.23 -13.29 21.24
CA ARG A 129 31.55 -13.59 21.80
C ARG A 129 31.84 -15.07 21.58
N GLY A 130 32.61 -15.32 20.53
CA GLY A 130 33.39 -16.54 20.37
C GLY A 130 34.56 -16.57 21.34
N ALA A 131 34.96 -17.79 21.70
CA ALA A 131 35.98 -18.12 22.67
C ALA A 131 37.36 -17.56 22.31
N ALA A 132 38.02 -16.95 23.29
CA ALA A 132 39.44 -16.63 23.23
C ALA A 132 40.26 -17.83 23.74
N GLN A 133 41.13 -18.36 22.89
CA GLN A 133 42.19 -19.28 23.27
C GLN A 133 43.55 -18.59 23.12
N ALA A 134 44.41 -18.86 24.11
CA ALA A 134 45.65 -18.18 24.41
C ALA A 134 46.74 -18.29 23.34
N THR A 135 47.57 -17.26 23.21
CA THR A 135 48.98 -17.38 22.77
C THR A 135 49.88 -16.40 23.51
N SER A 136 51.14 -16.78 23.66
CA SER A 136 52.09 -16.28 24.65
C SER A 136 53.16 -15.35 24.05
N ARG A 137 53.57 -14.36 24.87
CA ARG A 137 54.89 -13.70 25.01
C ARG A 137 55.43 -12.81 23.87
N LYS A 138 55.74 -11.55 24.21
CA LYS A 138 57.13 -11.06 24.45
C LYS A 138 57.14 -9.61 24.96
N ASN A 139 58.01 -9.33 25.95
CA ASN A 139 58.34 -8.00 26.47
C ASN A 139 59.07 -7.14 25.43
N CYS A 140 58.80 -5.82 25.41
CA CYS A 140 59.84 -4.80 25.24
C CYS A 140 59.35 -3.45 25.80
N VAL A 141 60.25 -2.76 26.50
CA VAL A 141 60.11 -1.43 27.11
C VAL A 141 60.79 -0.41 26.18
N ARG A 142 60.16 0.73 25.85
CA ARG A 142 60.72 2.10 25.96
C ARG A 142 59.87 3.20 25.30
N ASN A 143 59.83 4.33 26.01
CA ASN A 143 59.47 5.71 25.69
C ASN A 143 59.63 6.20 24.24
N GLY A 144 58.78 7.17 23.88
CA GLY A 144 59.26 8.51 23.50
C GLY A 144 58.95 9.04 22.10
N SER A 145 57.90 9.86 22.01
CA SER A 145 57.81 11.13 21.26
C SER A 145 57.78 11.17 19.71
N THR A 146 57.03 12.19 19.24
CA THR A 146 56.99 12.84 17.90
C THR A 146 56.27 12.05 16.79
N GLY A 147 55.38 12.61 15.96
CA GLY A 147 54.87 13.96 15.75
C GLY A 147 54.17 13.95 14.38
N GLY A 148 52.92 14.41 14.28
CA GLY A 148 52.18 14.50 13.01
C GLY A 148 50.92 15.36 13.16
N PRO A 149 50.62 16.28 12.23
CA PRO A 149 49.72 17.41 12.50
C PRO A 149 48.24 17.04 12.30
N MET A 150 47.43 17.32 13.33
CA MET A 150 45.96 17.30 13.25
C MET A 150 45.43 18.64 12.70
N ARG A 151 44.35 18.53 11.92
CA ARG A 151 43.58 19.65 11.35
C ARG A 151 42.98 20.53 12.46
N PRO A 152 42.83 21.85 12.27
CA PRO A 152 42.23 22.71 13.29
C PRO A 152 40.73 22.39 13.38
N LYS A 153 40.29 22.07 14.60
CA LYS A 153 38.89 21.85 14.96
C LYS A 153 38.44 23.11 15.71
N ASP A 154 37.30 23.64 15.31
CA ASP A 154 36.73 24.92 15.75
C ASP A 154 36.67 25.04 17.28
N ASP A 155 37.38 26.04 17.83
CA ASP A 155 37.56 26.30 19.27
C ASP A 155 36.80 27.57 19.74
N GLU A 156 35.69 27.91 19.07
CA GLU A 156 35.00 29.20 19.28
C GLU A 156 33.64 29.11 20.01
N CYS A 157 33.30 27.99 20.66
CA CYS A 157 31.95 27.88 21.27
C CYS A 157 31.89 27.54 22.77
N PHE A 158 33.03 27.28 23.44
CA PHE A 158 33.05 26.98 24.88
C PHE A 158 34.30 27.52 25.61
N GLY A 159 34.90 28.59 25.11
CA GLY A 159 36.03 29.27 25.76
C GLY A 159 35.56 30.33 26.75
N ASP A 160 34.97 29.92 27.88
CA ASP A 160 34.81 30.81 29.03
C ASP A 160 34.72 30.04 30.36
N GLY A 161 35.83 29.99 31.10
CA GLY A 161 35.80 30.45 32.48
C GLY A 161 35.49 29.49 33.65
N THR A 162 35.71 28.18 33.57
CA THR A 162 35.63 27.31 34.77
C THR A 162 36.57 26.08 34.70
N ASP A 163 37.88 26.29 34.60
CA ASP A 163 38.90 25.22 34.64
C ASP A 163 39.81 25.31 35.89
N GLU A 164 39.31 25.85 37.01
CA GLU A 164 40.08 25.83 38.29
C GLU A 164 39.41 25.04 39.42
N ASP A 165 38.22 24.45 39.22
CA ASP A 165 37.53 23.63 40.24
C ASP A 165 37.03 22.26 39.72
N LEU A 166 37.43 21.84 38.51
CA LEU A 166 37.08 20.53 37.93
C LEU A 166 38.18 19.45 38.10
N ASP A 167 39.28 19.78 38.78
CA ASP A 167 40.38 18.84 39.09
C ASP A 167 40.18 18.08 40.42
N THR A 168 39.05 18.28 41.12
CA THR A 168 38.59 17.34 42.14
C THR A 168 37.77 16.24 41.47
N ASP A 169 38.45 15.32 40.80
CA ASP A 169 37.85 14.08 40.34
C ASP A 169 37.10 13.44 41.52
N PHE A 170 35.79 13.29 41.37
CA PHE A 170 34.94 12.63 42.34
C PHE A 170 35.44 11.18 42.49
N ASP A 171 36.12 10.89 43.59
CA ASP A 171 36.76 9.59 43.83
C ASP A 171 35.71 8.50 44.10
N PHE A 172 35.19 7.92 43.01
CA PHE A 172 34.23 6.82 43.06
C PHE A 172 34.81 5.58 43.74
N GLU A 173 36.12 5.37 43.69
CA GLU A 173 36.79 4.18 44.24
C GLU A 173 36.97 4.31 45.76
N GLY A 174 37.40 5.50 46.23
CA GLY A 174 37.45 5.86 47.65
C GLY A 174 36.07 5.87 48.31
N ASN A 175 35.04 6.41 47.64
CA ASN A 175 33.67 6.35 48.14
C ASN A 175 33.09 4.92 48.13
N LEU A 176 33.46 4.07 47.16
CA LEU A 176 33.08 2.65 47.18
C LEU A 176 33.73 1.91 48.35
N ALA A 177 35.00 2.24 48.66
CA ALA A 177 35.77 1.61 49.73
C ALA A 177 35.26 1.99 51.12
N LEU A 178 34.64 3.16 51.27
CA LEU A 178 33.95 3.56 52.50
C LEU A 178 32.66 2.76 52.75
N PHE A 179 32.09 2.12 51.71
CA PHE A 179 30.92 1.26 51.83
C PHE A 179 31.34 -0.18 52.14
N ASP A 180 31.48 -0.49 53.44
CA ASP A 180 31.61 -1.88 53.89
C ASP A 180 30.28 -2.62 53.74
N LYS A 181 30.08 -3.13 52.52
CA LYS A 181 28.92 -3.94 52.14
C LYS A 181 28.77 -5.15 53.08
N ALA A 182 29.88 -5.77 53.52
CA ALA A 182 29.85 -6.95 54.38
C ALA A 182 29.36 -6.63 55.80
N ALA A 183 29.75 -5.47 56.35
CA ALA A 183 29.22 -5.00 57.64
C ALA A 183 27.72 -4.67 57.55
N VAL A 184 27.25 -4.09 56.44
CA VAL A 184 25.83 -3.80 56.22
C VAL A 184 25.00 -5.09 56.15
N PHE A 185 25.44 -6.09 55.39
CA PHE A 185 24.73 -7.38 55.32
C PHE A 185 24.73 -8.10 56.68
N SER A 186 25.84 -8.07 57.41
CA SER A 186 25.91 -8.64 58.76
C SER A 186 24.93 -7.96 59.74
N LYS A 187 24.70 -6.65 59.59
CA LYS A 187 23.73 -5.90 60.39
C LYS A 187 22.28 -6.23 60.01
N ILE A 188 22.01 -6.40 58.71
CA ILE A 188 20.69 -6.82 58.21
C ILE A 188 20.34 -8.23 58.72
N ASP A 189 21.28 -9.16 58.68
CA ASP A 189 21.10 -10.52 59.21
C ASP A 189 20.93 -10.51 60.74
N GLY A 190 21.69 -9.66 61.45
CA GLY A 190 21.60 -9.53 62.92
C GLY A 190 20.30 -8.88 63.42
N THR A 191 19.75 -7.90 62.68
CA THR A 191 18.49 -7.21 63.05
C THR A 191 17.22 -7.99 62.71
N SER A 192 17.34 -9.03 61.89
CA SER A 192 16.22 -9.93 61.53
C SER A 192 15.81 -10.88 62.68
N SER A 193 16.43 -10.75 63.86
CA SER A 193 16.23 -11.63 65.02
C SER A 193 15.15 -11.17 66.02
N HIS A 194 14.31 -10.18 65.68
CA HIS A 194 13.17 -9.77 66.52
C HIS A 194 11.84 -9.75 65.75
N SER A 195 11.32 -10.94 65.43
CA SER A 195 9.87 -11.22 65.41
C SER A 195 9.62 -12.73 65.30
N SER A 196 9.61 -13.40 66.45
CA SER A 196 8.74 -14.54 66.80
C SER A 196 8.24 -15.49 65.68
N ARG A 197 8.91 -16.64 65.48
CA ARG A 197 8.29 -18.00 65.41
C ARG A 197 9.34 -19.13 65.26
N PRO A 198 9.04 -20.36 65.75
CA PRO A 198 10.03 -21.28 66.31
C PRO A 198 10.76 -22.17 65.29
N GLN A 199 11.98 -22.55 65.69
CA GLN A 199 12.92 -23.44 65.03
C GLN A 199 12.34 -24.82 64.68
N HIS A 200 12.65 -25.29 63.47
CA HIS A 200 13.00 -26.69 63.25
C HIS A 200 14.40 -26.74 62.65
N HIS A 201 15.33 -27.29 63.42
CA HIS A 201 16.71 -27.56 63.02
C HIS A 201 16.71 -28.63 61.93
N SER A 202 17.19 -28.29 60.74
CA SER A 202 17.87 -29.25 59.87
C SER A 202 19.05 -28.52 59.23
N THR A 203 20.21 -29.16 59.33
CA THR A 203 21.53 -28.78 58.82
C THR A 203 21.47 -27.87 57.58
N GLN A 204 21.86 -26.60 57.74
CA GLN A 204 22.08 -25.69 56.61
C GLN A 204 23.37 -26.11 55.89
N ALA A 205 23.24 -27.04 54.93
CA ALA A 205 24.06 -26.96 53.75
C ALA A 205 23.85 -25.57 53.15
N GLU A 206 24.94 -24.89 52.76
CA GLU A 206 24.90 -23.67 51.95
C GLU A 206 23.91 -23.87 50.79
N GLN A 207 22.68 -23.39 50.95
CA GLN A 207 21.79 -23.28 49.81
C GLN A 207 22.34 -22.11 49.00
N LYS A 208 23.24 -22.43 48.06
CA LYS A 208 23.50 -21.59 46.90
C LYS A 208 22.16 -21.03 46.44
N PRO A 209 22.04 -19.71 46.21
CA PRO A 209 20.82 -19.16 45.66
C PRO A 209 20.46 -20.01 44.45
N VAL A 210 19.24 -20.57 44.43
CA VAL A 210 18.75 -21.35 43.31
C VAL A 210 18.89 -20.43 42.11
N SER A 211 19.88 -20.71 41.27
CA SER A 211 20.14 -19.93 40.07
C SER A 211 19.04 -20.30 39.12
N TYR A 212 17.92 -19.59 39.23
CA TYR A 212 16.85 -19.67 38.28
C TYR A 212 17.43 -19.48 36.89
N ARG A 213 17.01 -20.31 35.94
CA ARG A 213 17.29 -19.96 34.55
C ARG A 213 16.62 -18.63 34.24
N HIS A 214 17.17 -17.91 33.29
CA HIS A 214 16.70 -16.56 32.92
C HIS A 214 15.23 -16.53 32.46
N ASP A 215 14.64 -17.69 32.17
CA ASP A 215 13.26 -17.91 31.77
C ASP A 215 12.33 -18.43 32.88
N GLU A 216 12.86 -18.85 34.04
CA GLU A 216 12.10 -19.64 35.03
C GLU A 216 11.12 -18.81 35.88
N ASN A 217 11.29 -17.48 35.91
CA ASN A 217 10.36 -16.53 36.56
C ASN A 217 9.79 -15.49 35.58
N ILE A 218 9.85 -15.75 34.28
CA ILE A 218 9.16 -14.91 33.30
C ILE A 218 7.69 -15.35 33.31
N LEU A 219 6.82 -14.51 33.85
CA LEU A 219 5.38 -14.66 33.63
C LEU A 219 5.17 -14.71 32.12
N GLU A 220 4.63 -15.81 31.58
CA GLU A 220 4.20 -15.88 30.20
C GLU A 220 3.20 -14.75 29.98
N VAL A 221 3.66 -13.65 29.38
CA VAL A 221 2.80 -12.54 29.03
C VAL A 221 1.91 -13.08 27.92
N LYS A 222 0.72 -13.56 28.29
CA LYS A 222 -0.33 -13.85 27.31
C LYS A 222 -0.44 -12.58 26.47
N PRO A 223 -0.15 -12.63 25.16
CA PRO A 223 -0.14 -11.43 24.34
C PRO A 223 -1.48 -10.75 24.53
N VAL A 224 -1.46 -9.48 24.95
CA VAL A 224 -2.69 -8.73 25.15
C VAL A 224 -3.30 -8.59 23.77
N ILE A 225 -4.39 -9.31 23.53
CA ILE A 225 -5.12 -9.29 22.27
C ILE A 225 -5.87 -7.96 22.21
N TYR A 226 -5.39 -7.03 21.39
CA TYR A 226 -6.06 -5.75 21.18
C TYR A 226 -6.95 -5.84 19.95
N ARG A 227 -8.27 -5.75 20.12
CA ARG A 227 -9.23 -5.73 19.00
C ARG A 227 -9.85 -4.35 18.85
N GLN A 228 -9.18 -3.48 18.09
CA GLN A 228 -9.69 -2.13 17.78
C GLN A 228 -10.46 -2.08 16.47
N ILE A 229 -10.13 -2.94 15.50
CA ILE A 229 -10.80 -3.00 14.20
C ILE A 229 -11.96 -3.98 14.30
N THR A 230 -13.17 -3.52 13.96
CA THR A 230 -14.38 -4.34 13.94
C THR A 230 -15.02 -4.28 12.57
N VAL A 231 -15.45 -5.44 12.07
CA VAL A 231 -16.09 -5.59 10.76
C VAL A 231 -17.56 -5.98 10.94
N PRO A 232 -18.47 -5.53 10.06
CA PRO A 232 -19.91 -5.80 10.21
C PRO A 232 -20.27 -7.28 10.02
N GLN A 233 -19.52 -8.00 9.18
CA GLN A 233 -19.71 -9.43 8.94
C GLN A 233 -18.55 -10.21 9.58
N HIS A 234 -18.86 -11.07 10.54
CA HIS A 234 -17.91 -11.94 11.21
C HIS A 234 -17.91 -13.32 10.52
N GLY A 235 -16.74 -13.89 10.24
CA GLY A 235 -16.65 -15.20 9.56
C GLY A 235 -15.39 -15.40 8.70
N GLY A 236 -14.55 -14.38 8.55
CA GLY A 236 -13.25 -14.48 7.89
C GLY A 236 -12.12 -14.92 8.83
N LYS A 237 -10.88 -14.89 8.32
CA LYS A 237 -9.66 -15.16 9.10
C LYS A 237 -9.23 -13.90 9.85
N ASP A 238 -8.84 -14.06 11.11
CA ASP A 238 -8.22 -12.98 11.89
C ASP A 238 -6.70 -13.10 11.80
N TYR A 239 -6.04 -11.98 11.49
CA TYR A 239 -4.60 -11.84 11.53
C TYR A 239 -4.18 -11.05 12.76
N CYS A 240 -2.94 -11.21 13.20
CA CYS A 240 -2.39 -10.46 14.33
C CYS A 240 -1.07 -9.81 13.91
N THR A 241 -0.89 -8.55 14.26
CA THR A 241 0.40 -7.86 14.15
C THR A 241 1.38 -8.36 15.21
N ASP A 242 2.68 -8.09 15.04
CA ASP A 242 3.71 -8.42 16.04
C ASP A 242 3.43 -7.76 17.41
N SER A 243 2.70 -6.64 17.43
CA SER A 243 2.25 -5.95 18.65
C SER A 243 0.97 -6.50 19.28
N GLY A 244 0.36 -7.54 18.70
CA GLY A 244 -0.88 -8.16 19.22
C GLY A 244 -2.19 -7.47 18.83
N LEU A 245 -2.16 -6.46 17.94
CA LEU A 245 -3.36 -5.88 17.34
C LEU A 245 -3.98 -6.89 16.35
N VAL A 246 -5.26 -7.21 16.55
CA VAL A 246 -6.05 -8.08 15.66
C VAL A 246 -6.53 -7.29 14.45
N VAL A 247 -6.24 -7.81 13.27
CA VAL A 247 -6.66 -7.31 11.96
C VAL A 247 -7.57 -8.35 11.30
N PRO A 248 -8.90 -8.17 11.33
CA PRO A 248 -9.83 -9.11 10.73
C PRO A 248 -9.79 -9.03 9.20
N SER A 249 -9.91 -10.17 8.51
CA SER A 249 -10.13 -10.17 7.05
C SER A 249 -11.52 -9.64 6.71
N VAL A 250 -11.67 -9.05 5.53
CA VAL A 250 -12.95 -8.60 4.97
C VAL A 250 -13.28 -9.37 3.69
N PRO A 251 -14.56 -9.69 3.43
CA PRO A 251 -14.96 -10.26 2.15
C PRO A 251 -14.64 -9.31 0.99
N TYR A 252 -14.31 -9.85 -0.18
CA TYR A 252 -14.01 -9.04 -1.37
C TYR A 252 -15.08 -7.99 -1.71
N GLU A 253 -16.36 -8.31 -1.56
CA GLU A 253 -17.46 -7.37 -1.81
C GLU A 253 -17.44 -6.16 -0.87
N LEU A 254 -17.05 -6.35 0.40
CA LEU A 254 -16.89 -5.25 1.36
C LEU A 254 -15.64 -4.43 1.03
N TYR A 255 -14.53 -5.09 0.68
CA TYR A 255 -13.30 -4.43 0.24
C TYR A 255 -13.54 -3.53 -0.99
N LYS A 256 -14.26 -4.02 -2.00
CA LYS A 256 -14.63 -3.24 -3.19
C LYS A 256 -15.45 -2.00 -2.84
N ARG A 257 -16.44 -2.13 -1.95
CA ARG A 257 -17.24 -0.99 -1.46
C ARG A 257 -16.42 0.01 -0.66
N LEU A 258 -15.46 -0.45 0.13
CA LEU A 258 -14.55 0.40 0.88
C LEU A 258 -13.70 1.25 -0.06
N LEU A 259 -13.10 0.64 -1.08
CA LEU A 259 -12.33 1.37 -2.09
C LEU A 259 -13.18 2.37 -2.88
N ALA A 260 -14.39 1.97 -3.28
CA ALA A 260 -15.33 2.87 -3.95
C ALA A 260 -15.73 4.05 -3.05
N ALA A 261 -15.92 3.82 -1.75
CA ALA A 261 -16.14 4.89 -0.79
C ALA A 261 -14.92 5.82 -0.72
N ALA A 262 -13.70 5.29 -0.54
CA ALA A 262 -12.48 6.09 -0.48
C ALA A 262 -12.27 6.96 -1.72
N GLU A 263 -12.61 6.44 -2.90
CA GLU A 263 -12.55 7.19 -4.16
C GLU A 263 -13.50 8.40 -4.17
N ARG A 264 -14.74 8.22 -3.70
CA ARG A 264 -15.70 9.33 -3.54
C ARG A 264 -15.21 10.40 -2.56
N TRP A 265 -14.34 10.03 -1.62
CA TRP A 265 -13.71 10.95 -0.66
C TRP A 265 -12.33 11.48 -1.13
N GLY A 266 -11.98 11.29 -2.41
CA GLY A 266 -10.79 11.90 -3.02
C GLY A 266 -9.54 11.03 -3.06
N LEU A 267 -9.63 9.77 -2.62
CA LEU A 267 -8.55 8.78 -2.79
C LEU A 267 -8.74 8.02 -4.12
N SER A 268 -8.44 8.71 -5.22
CA SER A 268 -8.58 8.20 -6.59
C SER A 268 -7.76 6.93 -6.84
N LEU A 269 -8.15 6.16 -7.85
CA LEU A 269 -7.42 4.98 -8.29
C LEU A 269 -5.93 5.24 -8.51
N GLU A 270 -5.55 6.30 -9.23
CA GLU A 270 -4.15 6.65 -9.51
C GLU A 270 -3.35 6.90 -8.22
N ARG A 271 -3.94 7.62 -7.25
CA ARG A 271 -3.30 7.86 -5.94
C ARG A 271 -3.07 6.55 -5.18
N ARG A 272 -4.04 5.63 -5.25
CA ARG A 272 -3.90 4.29 -4.65
C ARG A 272 -2.81 3.48 -5.35
N LEU A 273 -2.79 3.47 -6.69
CA LEU A 273 -1.77 2.76 -7.47
C LEU A 273 -0.37 3.26 -7.13
N GLU A 274 -0.14 4.57 -7.11
CA GLU A 274 1.15 5.14 -6.71
C GLU A 274 1.53 4.75 -5.28
N THR A 275 0.58 4.83 -4.33
CA THR A 275 0.82 4.47 -2.93
C THR A 275 1.19 2.99 -2.80
N ILE A 276 0.46 2.10 -3.48
CA ILE A 276 0.73 0.66 -3.50
C ILE A 276 2.09 0.40 -4.14
N GLY A 277 2.41 1.04 -5.26
CA GLY A 277 3.71 0.91 -5.93
C GLY A 277 4.88 1.30 -5.02
N VAL A 278 4.77 2.43 -4.33
CA VAL A 278 5.78 2.88 -3.35
C VAL A 278 5.91 1.86 -2.21
N CYS A 279 4.82 1.48 -1.55
CA CYS A 279 4.87 0.58 -0.40
C CYS A 279 5.35 -0.83 -0.77
N ALA A 280 4.86 -1.39 -1.89
CA ALA A 280 5.27 -2.69 -2.39
C ALA A 280 6.75 -2.71 -2.81
N SER A 281 7.24 -1.63 -3.42
CA SER A 281 8.65 -1.50 -3.75
C SER A 281 9.53 -1.43 -2.49
N GLN A 282 9.14 -0.69 -1.45
CA GLN A 282 9.88 -0.64 -0.19
C GLN A 282 9.96 -1.99 0.51
N MET A 283 8.85 -2.74 0.54
CA MET A 283 8.83 -4.12 1.03
C MET A 283 9.79 -4.97 0.19
N THR A 284 9.72 -4.87 -1.13
CA THR A 284 10.55 -5.64 -2.06
C THR A 284 12.05 -5.34 -1.87
N LEU A 285 12.45 -4.07 -1.77
CA LEU A 285 13.84 -3.67 -1.52
C LEU A 285 14.36 -4.28 -0.20
N THR A 286 13.49 -4.36 0.82
CA THR A 286 13.81 -5.04 2.08
C THR A 286 14.04 -6.55 1.86
N LEU A 287 13.23 -7.20 1.03
CA LEU A 287 13.41 -8.62 0.68
C LEU A 287 14.69 -8.89 -0.12
N LEU A 288 15.14 -7.91 -0.93
CA LEU A 288 16.35 -8.02 -1.74
C LEU A 288 17.66 -7.78 -0.97
N GLY A 289 17.58 -7.60 0.36
CA GLY A 289 18.74 -7.37 1.22
C GLY A 289 18.95 -5.91 1.63
N GLY A 290 18.01 -5.02 1.28
CA GLY A 290 18.00 -3.63 1.73
C GLY A 290 19.12 -2.75 1.12
N PRO A 291 19.42 -1.60 1.76
CA PRO A 291 20.32 -0.59 1.22
C PRO A 291 21.74 -1.10 0.95
N ASN A 292 22.20 -2.10 1.69
CA ASN A 292 23.56 -2.64 1.58
C ASN A 292 23.84 -3.23 0.19
N ARG A 293 22.83 -3.85 -0.44
CA ARG A 293 22.97 -4.42 -1.78
C ARG A 293 22.81 -3.39 -2.89
N LEU A 294 22.04 -2.34 -2.64
CA LEU A 294 21.66 -1.31 -3.62
C LEU A 294 22.59 -0.08 -3.58
N THR A 295 23.80 -0.24 -3.05
CA THR A 295 24.77 0.86 -3.05
C THR A 295 25.29 1.10 -4.46
N PRO A 296 25.47 2.36 -4.91
CA PRO A 296 26.03 2.66 -6.24
C PRO A 296 27.44 2.11 -6.46
N LYS A 297 28.15 1.71 -5.38
CA LYS A 297 29.46 1.06 -5.45
C LYS A 297 29.37 -0.44 -5.78
N ASN A 298 28.18 -1.04 -5.66
CA ASN A 298 27.92 -2.45 -5.92
C ASN A 298 27.17 -2.67 -7.25
N VAL A 299 27.61 -2.00 -8.32
CA VAL A 299 26.99 -2.09 -9.65
C VAL A 299 26.99 -3.52 -10.20
N HIS A 300 27.98 -4.33 -9.81
CA HIS A 300 28.17 -5.69 -10.31
C HIS A 300 27.21 -6.73 -9.69
N GLN A 301 26.43 -6.39 -8.66
CA GLN A 301 25.49 -7.32 -8.01
C GLN A 301 24.07 -6.72 -7.87
N ARG A 302 23.70 -5.84 -8.81
CA ARG A 302 22.34 -5.29 -8.84
C ARG A 302 21.32 -6.44 -8.88
N PRO A 303 20.29 -6.41 -8.01
CA PRO A 303 19.30 -7.48 -7.98
C PRO A 303 18.45 -7.46 -9.25
N THR A 304 18.13 -8.65 -9.75
CA THR A 304 17.23 -8.84 -10.89
C THR A 304 15.86 -9.28 -10.41
N VAL A 305 14.82 -8.54 -10.78
CA VAL A 305 13.41 -8.79 -10.43
C VAL A 305 12.59 -8.96 -11.69
N VAL A 306 11.81 -10.03 -11.77
CA VAL A 306 10.84 -10.22 -12.85
C VAL A 306 9.44 -9.94 -12.32
N LEU A 307 8.71 -9.06 -13.02
CA LEU A 307 7.30 -8.77 -12.78
C LEU A 307 6.44 -9.54 -13.76
N LEU A 308 5.50 -10.32 -13.24
CA LEU A 308 4.53 -11.04 -14.02
C LEU A 308 3.17 -10.34 -13.85
N CYS A 309 2.76 -9.53 -14.81
CA CYS A 309 1.57 -8.69 -14.70
C CYS A 309 0.49 -9.08 -15.71
N GLY A 310 -0.77 -9.12 -15.27
CA GLY A 310 -1.94 -9.29 -16.15
C GLY A 310 -2.59 -7.96 -16.57
N PRO A 311 -3.56 -7.97 -17.49
CA PRO A 311 -4.19 -6.76 -18.06
C PRO A 311 -5.33 -6.20 -17.21
N HIS A 312 -5.09 -6.03 -15.92
CA HIS A 312 -6.09 -5.59 -14.95
C HIS A 312 -5.45 -4.74 -13.83
N ILE A 313 -6.27 -4.27 -12.90
CA ILE A 313 -5.84 -3.37 -11.81
C ILE A 313 -4.68 -3.91 -10.97
N GLN A 314 -4.65 -5.20 -10.65
CA GLN A 314 -3.52 -5.83 -9.92
C GLN A 314 -2.24 -5.82 -10.75
N GLY A 315 -2.34 -6.02 -12.07
CA GLY A 315 -1.22 -5.84 -12.98
C GLY A 315 -0.70 -4.41 -12.96
N ALA A 316 -1.59 -3.41 -12.93
CA ALA A 316 -1.19 -2.00 -12.80
C ALA A 316 -0.47 -1.72 -11.47
N GLN A 317 -0.91 -2.32 -10.35
CA GLN A 317 -0.20 -2.24 -9.07
C GLN A 317 1.23 -2.81 -9.18
N GLY A 318 1.38 -3.96 -9.85
CA GLY A 318 2.68 -4.57 -10.13
C GLY A 318 3.58 -3.67 -10.98
N ILE A 319 3.05 -3.10 -12.06
CA ILE A 319 3.81 -2.20 -12.94
C ILE A 319 4.27 -0.94 -12.20
N SER A 320 3.39 -0.35 -11.37
CA SER A 320 3.73 0.78 -10.50
C SER A 320 4.87 0.41 -9.53
N CYS A 321 4.77 -0.74 -8.85
CA CYS A 321 5.85 -1.28 -8.01
C CYS A 321 7.17 -1.43 -8.79
N GLY A 322 7.11 -2.01 -9.99
CA GLY A 322 8.26 -2.16 -10.87
C GLY A 322 8.93 -0.87 -11.28
N ARG A 323 8.14 0.15 -11.60
CA ARG A 323 8.64 1.50 -11.90
C ARG A 323 9.42 2.08 -10.70
N HIS A 324 8.90 1.94 -9.49
CA HIS A 324 9.64 2.39 -8.29
C HIS A 324 10.92 1.60 -8.06
N LEU A 325 10.90 0.28 -8.24
CA LEU A 325 12.10 -0.56 -8.13
C LEU A 325 13.18 -0.15 -9.13
N ALA A 326 12.78 0.11 -10.37
CA ALA A 326 13.66 0.61 -11.42
C ALA A 326 14.35 1.93 -11.03
N ASN A 327 13.59 2.86 -10.44
CA ASN A 327 14.12 4.13 -9.94
C ASN A 327 15.13 3.94 -8.79
N HIS A 328 15.11 2.78 -8.13
CA HIS A 328 16.06 2.38 -7.09
C HIS A 328 17.20 1.49 -7.62
N GLU A 329 17.49 1.55 -8.93
CA GLU A 329 18.57 0.83 -9.61
C GLU A 329 18.47 -0.70 -9.55
N VAL A 330 17.28 -1.24 -9.29
CA VAL A 330 16.98 -2.66 -9.44
C VAL A 330 16.85 -2.97 -10.93
N GLU A 331 17.44 -4.08 -11.39
CA GLU A 331 17.20 -4.57 -12.74
C GLU A 331 15.82 -5.22 -12.77
N VAL A 332 14.87 -4.55 -13.40
CA VAL A 332 13.49 -5.01 -13.46
C VAL A 332 13.20 -5.54 -14.88
N ILE A 333 12.40 -6.59 -15.00
CA ILE A 333 11.93 -7.08 -16.30
C ILE A 333 10.42 -7.29 -16.19
N LEU A 334 9.66 -6.51 -16.94
CA LEU A 334 8.20 -6.59 -16.95
C LEU A 334 7.74 -7.56 -18.02
N PHE A 335 7.11 -8.65 -17.61
CA PHE A 335 6.27 -9.47 -18.48
C PHE A 335 4.84 -8.95 -18.46
N LEU A 336 4.35 -8.53 -19.63
CA LEU A 336 2.96 -8.14 -19.85
C LEU A 336 2.50 -8.70 -21.21
N PRO A 337 1.52 -9.62 -21.25
CA PRO A 337 1.03 -10.17 -22.50
C PRO A 337 0.35 -9.10 -23.37
N ASN A 338 0.32 -9.33 -24.69
CA ASN A 338 -0.40 -8.45 -25.60
C ASN A 338 -1.91 -8.74 -25.53
N PHE A 339 -2.70 -7.71 -25.23
CA PHE A 339 -4.16 -7.80 -25.21
C PHE A 339 -4.77 -6.78 -26.17
N VAL A 340 -5.87 -7.17 -26.81
CA VAL A 340 -6.62 -6.29 -27.73
C VAL A 340 -7.25 -5.11 -26.97
N LYS A 341 -7.73 -5.36 -25.75
CA LYS A 341 -8.27 -4.34 -24.86
C LYS A 341 -7.52 -4.39 -23.54
N MET A 342 -6.84 -3.29 -23.21
CA MET A 342 -6.11 -3.11 -21.97
C MET A 342 -6.84 -2.06 -21.12
N GLN A 343 -6.93 -2.27 -19.80
CA GLN A 343 -7.50 -1.26 -18.91
C GLN A 343 -6.66 0.03 -18.95
N GLU A 344 -7.31 1.18 -18.82
CA GLU A 344 -6.64 2.50 -18.86
C GLU A 344 -5.58 2.65 -17.76
N SER A 345 -5.83 2.11 -16.58
CA SER A 345 -4.88 2.08 -15.47
C SER A 345 -3.56 1.38 -15.84
N VAL A 346 -3.65 0.23 -16.50
CA VAL A 346 -2.48 -0.51 -16.98
C VAL A 346 -1.76 0.30 -18.06
N THR A 347 -2.48 0.88 -19.02
CA THR A 347 -1.88 1.70 -20.09
C THR A 347 -1.12 2.89 -19.52
N THR A 348 -1.69 3.56 -18.54
CA THR A 348 -1.07 4.69 -17.85
C THR A 348 0.21 4.27 -17.12
N GLU A 349 0.17 3.17 -16.36
CA GLU A 349 1.36 2.68 -15.66
C GLU A 349 2.45 2.15 -16.61
N VAL A 350 2.08 1.49 -17.71
CA VAL A 350 3.05 1.08 -18.76
C VAL A 350 3.72 2.32 -19.38
N ASN A 351 2.95 3.38 -19.66
CA ASN A 351 3.49 4.62 -20.19
C ASN A 351 4.51 5.26 -19.23
N LEU A 352 4.23 5.28 -17.93
CA LEU A 352 5.17 5.77 -16.92
C LEU A 352 6.39 4.86 -16.80
N TYR A 353 6.17 3.54 -16.77
CA TYR A 353 7.24 2.54 -16.71
C TYR A 353 8.18 2.64 -17.92
N SER A 354 7.66 2.95 -19.11
CA SER A 354 8.47 3.13 -20.33
C SER A 354 9.47 4.30 -20.25
N LYS A 355 9.30 5.21 -19.29
CA LYS A 355 10.24 6.31 -19.02
C LYS A 355 11.41 5.90 -18.14
N THR A 356 11.35 4.70 -17.56
CA THR A 356 12.48 4.07 -16.87
C THR A 356 13.35 3.32 -17.88
N SER A 357 14.61 3.05 -17.54
CA SER A 357 15.58 2.40 -18.45
C SER A 357 15.41 0.88 -18.56
N VAL A 358 14.18 0.38 -18.51
CA VAL A 358 13.89 -1.00 -18.14
C VAL A 358 13.21 -1.79 -19.26
N LYS A 359 13.48 -3.10 -19.31
CA LYS A 359 12.94 -4.01 -20.33
C LYS A 359 11.48 -4.38 -20.05
N GLN A 360 10.64 -4.25 -21.09
CA GLN A 360 9.31 -4.85 -21.17
C GLN A 360 9.35 -5.99 -22.19
N VAL A 361 8.73 -7.11 -21.84
CA VAL A 361 8.62 -8.30 -22.70
C VAL A 361 7.17 -8.79 -22.76
N ALA A 362 6.76 -9.24 -23.94
CA ALA A 362 5.44 -9.85 -24.15
C ALA A 362 5.50 -11.38 -24.22
N SER A 363 6.70 -11.96 -24.36
CA SER A 363 6.92 -13.39 -24.41
C SER A 363 7.73 -13.87 -23.20
N ILE A 364 7.35 -15.03 -22.67
CA ILE A 364 8.07 -15.71 -21.59
C ILE A 364 9.46 -16.17 -22.04
N LYS A 365 9.64 -16.40 -23.35
CA LYS A 365 10.94 -16.77 -23.93
C LYS A 365 12.00 -15.68 -23.78
N ASP A 366 11.57 -14.43 -23.60
CA ASP A 366 12.46 -13.27 -23.45
C ASP A 366 12.85 -12.99 -22.00
N LEU A 367 12.33 -13.80 -21.06
CA LEU A 367 12.68 -13.77 -19.64
C LEU A 367 14.01 -14.51 -19.39
N PRO A 368 14.75 -14.16 -18.32
CA PRO A 368 16.00 -14.81 -18.00
C PRO A 368 15.84 -16.33 -17.78
N ALA A 369 16.73 -17.11 -18.39
CA ALA A 369 16.83 -18.55 -18.13
C ALA A 369 17.58 -18.85 -16.82
N SER A 370 18.44 -17.94 -16.37
CA SER A 370 19.12 -18.05 -15.08
C SER A 370 18.15 -17.71 -13.92
N PRO A 371 18.35 -18.31 -12.74
CA PRO A 371 17.62 -17.92 -11.54
C PRO A 371 17.80 -16.43 -11.25
N ILE A 372 16.70 -15.77 -10.92
CA ILE A 372 16.67 -14.35 -10.54
C ILE A 372 16.54 -14.20 -9.01
N ASP A 373 16.58 -12.97 -8.51
CA ASP A 373 16.51 -12.71 -7.06
C ASP A 373 15.10 -12.78 -6.49
N LEU A 374 14.09 -12.30 -7.24
CA LEU A 374 12.70 -12.26 -6.80
C LEU A 374 11.74 -12.18 -7.99
N VAL A 375 10.67 -12.96 -7.95
CA VAL A 375 9.52 -12.84 -8.84
C VAL A 375 8.42 -12.07 -8.12
N ILE A 376 7.86 -11.05 -8.77
CA ILE A 376 6.65 -10.37 -8.32
C ILE A 376 5.48 -10.85 -9.19
N ASN A 377 4.50 -11.48 -8.56
CA ASN A 377 3.32 -12.02 -9.22
C ASN A 377 2.12 -11.09 -9.05
N CYS A 378 1.59 -10.65 -10.19
CA CYS A 378 0.39 -9.83 -10.35
C CYS A 378 -0.41 -10.32 -11.59
N LEU A 379 -0.36 -11.64 -11.87
CA LEU A 379 -1.00 -12.25 -13.05
C LEU A 379 -2.52 -12.37 -12.92
N ASP A 380 -3.02 -12.39 -11.70
CA ASP A 380 -4.40 -12.77 -11.38
C ASP A 380 -5.22 -11.59 -10.85
N CYS A 381 -6.54 -11.71 -10.96
CA CYS A 381 -7.46 -10.66 -10.52
C CYS A 381 -8.71 -11.22 -9.87
N HIS A 382 -9.35 -10.39 -9.05
CA HIS A 382 -10.56 -10.76 -8.32
C HIS A 382 -11.79 -10.95 -9.22
N GLU A 383 -11.86 -10.30 -10.38
CA GLU A 383 -13.08 -10.23 -11.21
C GLU A 383 -13.10 -11.16 -12.42
N ASN A 384 -11.94 -11.68 -12.85
CA ASN A 384 -11.83 -12.49 -14.07
C ASN A 384 -11.01 -13.77 -13.84
N PRO A 385 -11.63 -14.82 -13.26
CA PRO A 385 -10.95 -16.09 -13.00
C PRO A 385 -10.58 -16.85 -14.29
N LEU A 386 -11.23 -16.55 -15.43
CA LEU A 386 -10.97 -17.21 -16.72
C LEU A 386 -9.59 -16.87 -17.30
N LEU A 387 -8.90 -15.86 -16.76
CA LEU A 387 -7.52 -15.55 -17.15
C LEU A 387 -6.57 -16.73 -16.89
N ARG A 388 -6.85 -17.57 -15.87
CA ARG A 388 -6.04 -18.74 -15.54
C ARG A 388 -6.06 -19.83 -16.60
N GLU A 389 -7.12 -19.88 -17.40
CA GLU A 389 -7.28 -20.86 -18.48
C GLU A 389 -6.47 -20.49 -19.73
N GLN A 390 -5.97 -19.24 -19.79
CA GLN A 390 -5.22 -18.76 -20.94
C GLN A 390 -3.82 -19.38 -20.97
N SER A 391 -3.36 -19.72 -22.18
CA SER A 391 -2.05 -20.37 -22.39
C SER A 391 -0.88 -19.52 -21.91
N TRP A 392 -0.96 -18.18 -22.08
CA TRP A 392 0.06 -17.26 -21.61
C TRP A 392 0.15 -17.25 -20.07
N TYR A 393 -0.98 -17.40 -19.38
CA TYR A 393 -1.03 -17.42 -17.92
C TYR A 393 -0.34 -18.68 -17.39
N GLN A 394 -0.73 -19.84 -17.93
CA GLN A 394 -0.15 -21.13 -17.55
C GLN A 394 1.36 -21.15 -17.81
N SER A 395 1.77 -20.67 -18.99
CA SER A 395 3.19 -20.61 -19.34
C SER A 395 3.98 -19.67 -18.41
N ALA A 396 3.39 -18.53 -17.99
CA ALA A 396 4.05 -17.60 -17.09
C ALA A 396 4.16 -18.18 -15.67
N ALA A 397 3.11 -18.88 -15.22
CA ALA A 397 3.13 -19.58 -13.95
C ALA A 397 4.16 -20.72 -13.93
N ASP A 398 4.22 -21.51 -15.00
CA ASP A 398 5.21 -22.58 -15.16
C ASP A 398 6.63 -22.03 -15.14
N TRP A 399 6.89 -20.92 -15.83
CA TRP A 399 8.19 -20.26 -15.82
C TRP A 399 8.60 -19.83 -14.40
N ALA A 400 7.69 -19.19 -13.65
CA ALA A 400 7.97 -18.76 -12.28
C ALA A 400 8.30 -19.95 -11.36
N ASN A 401 7.54 -21.04 -11.48
CA ASN A 401 7.78 -22.27 -10.71
C ASN A 401 9.12 -22.93 -11.09
N GLN A 402 9.54 -22.85 -12.36
CA GLN A 402 10.80 -23.41 -12.85
C GLN A 402 12.02 -22.57 -12.44
N ASN A 403 11.89 -21.24 -12.35
CA ASN A 403 13.01 -20.34 -12.01
C ASN A 403 13.54 -20.54 -10.57
N ARG A 404 12.70 -21.03 -9.65
CA ARG A 404 12.99 -21.28 -8.22
C ARG A 404 13.29 -20.06 -7.37
N ALA A 405 13.24 -18.85 -7.93
CA ALA A 405 13.29 -17.61 -7.16
C ALA A 405 12.12 -17.51 -6.18
N PRO A 406 12.28 -16.79 -5.05
CA PRO A 406 11.16 -16.49 -4.17
C PRO A 406 10.10 -15.68 -4.92
N VAL A 407 8.82 -15.99 -4.67
CA VAL A 407 7.69 -15.29 -5.28
C VAL A 407 6.98 -14.43 -4.23
N LEU A 408 6.85 -13.14 -4.53
CA LEU A 408 6.00 -12.17 -3.83
C LEU A 408 4.74 -11.93 -4.66
N THR A 409 3.56 -12.23 -4.11
CA THR A 409 2.29 -11.94 -4.80
C THR A 409 1.63 -10.70 -4.21
N ILE A 410 1.27 -9.73 -5.07
CA ILE A 410 0.58 -8.51 -4.66
C ILE A 410 -0.91 -8.66 -4.96
N ASP A 411 -1.76 -8.38 -3.97
CA ASP A 411 -3.23 -8.41 -4.05
C ASP A 411 -3.79 -9.73 -4.67
N PRO A 412 -3.43 -10.90 -4.13
CA PRO A 412 -3.91 -12.19 -4.62
C PRO A 412 -5.42 -12.37 -4.42
N PRO A 413 -6.15 -13.05 -5.32
CA PRO A 413 -7.53 -13.47 -5.06
C PRO A 413 -7.61 -14.56 -3.99
N GLU A 414 -8.74 -14.60 -3.26
CA GLU A 414 -8.99 -15.55 -2.16
C GLU A 414 -8.87 -17.02 -2.60
N PHE A 415 -9.29 -17.31 -3.82
CA PHE A 415 -9.20 -18.64 -4.43
C PHE A 415 -7.86 -18.82 -5.15
N GLU A 416 -6.73 -18.64 -4.47
CA GLU A 416 -5.44 -19.05 -5.03
C GLU A 416 -5.41 -20.58 -5.04
N ALA A 417 -5.92 -21.20 -6.13
CA ALA A 417 -5.51 -22.54 -6.48
C ALA A 417 -3.97 -22.49 -6.60
N HIS A 418 -3.27 -23.42 -5.96
CA HIS A 418 -1.81 -23.46 -5.80
C HIS A 418 -1.01 -23.58 -7.13
N ILE A 419 -1.28 -22.72 -8.10
CA ILE A 419 -0.64 -22.67 -9.41
C ILE A 419 0.76 -22.08 -9.25
N LEU A 420 0.96 -21.14 -8.32
CA LEU A 420 2.26 -20.56 -8.00
C LEU A 420 2.65 -20.85 -6.55
N ARG A 421 3.91 -21.24 -6.34
CA ARG A 421 4.47 -21.38 -4.98
C ARG A 421 4.85 -20.01 -4.42
N THR A 422 3.84 -19.29 -3.93
CA THR A 422 4.02 -17.97 -3.32
C THR A 422 4.67 -18.08 -1.94
N LYS A 423 5.75 -17.32 -1.70
CA LYS A 423 6.46 -17.29 -0.40
C LYS A 423 5.93 -16.19 0.52
N LYS A 424 5.49 -15.07 -0.06
CA LYS A 424 4.92 -13.93 0.66
C LYS A 424 3.77 -13.33 -0.13
N HIS A 425 2.70 -12.94 0.55
CA HIS A 425 1.57 -12.22 -0.02
C HIS A 425 1.50 -10.82 0.58
N LEU A 426 1.18 -9.83 -0.25
CA LEU A 426 0.94 -8.46 0.17
C LEU A 426 -0.51 -8.10 -0.16
N GLY A 427 -1.36 -8.02 0.88
CA GLY A 427 -2.73 -7.51 0.76
C GLY A 427 -2.76 -6.00 1.02
N PRO A 428 -3.29 -5.17 0.11
CA PRO A 428 -3.58 -3.78 0.41
C PRO A 428 -4.67 -3.70 1.49
N GLY A 429 -4.30 -3.22 2.67
CA GLY A 429 -5.20 -3.04 3.82
C GLY A 429 -5.96 -1.72 3.80
#